data_AF-G2INT9-F1
#
_entry.id   AF-G2INT9-F1
#
_cell.length_a   1.000
_cell.length_b   1.000
_cell.length_c   1.000
_cell.angle_alpha   90.00
_cell.angle_beta   90.00
_cell.angle_gamma   90.00
#
_symmetry.space_group_name_H-M   'P 1'
#
loop_
_entity.id
_entity.type
_entity.pdbx_description
1 polymer ?
#
loop_
_entity_poly.entity_id
_entity_poly.type
_entity_poly.pdbx_seq_one_letter_code
_entity_poly.pdbx_strand_id
1 'polypeptide(L)'
;MRGWLILLSGLVLWAGHFFLLYGIGEFWGEGIAPRIAVAILTLAALGIAAAIFLRLWRAAPVDGHERWRRQSTLGGLLLGGVAILWQALPALLSQ
;
A
#
# COMPACT_ATOMS: atom_id res chain seq x y z
N MET A 1 -15.24 3.83 13.91
CA MET A 1 -14.01 3.14 13.43
C MET A 1 -13.69 3.37 11.95
N ARG A 2 -14.66 3.38 11.03
CA ARG A 2 -14.42 3.56 9.57
C ARG A 2 -13.56 4.78 9.17
N GLY A 3 -13.72 5.92 9.86
CA GLY A 3 -12.92 7.13 9.57
C GLY A 3 -11.41 6.94 9.81
N TRP A 4 -11.05 6.26 10.91
CA TRP A 4 -9.66 5.93 11.22
C TRP A 4 -9.06 4.95 10.22
N LEU A 5 -9.82 3.96 9.76
CA LEU A 5 -9.36 3.02 8.73
C LEU A 5 -9.03 3.71 7.41
N ILE A 6 -9.82 4.72 7.01
CA ILE A 6 -9.54 5.51 5.80
C ILE A 6 -8.25 6.31 6.01
N LEU A 7 -8.14 7.02 7.12
CA LEU A 7 -6.96 7.85 7.41
C LEU A 7 -5.67 7.03 7.49
N LEU A 8 -5.74 5.81 8.03
CA LEU A 8 -4.62 4.88 8.18
C LEU A 8 -4.48 3.89 7.01
N SER A 9 -5.28 4.04 5.95
CA SER A 9 -5.33 3.05 4.86
C SER A 9 -3.98 2.79 4.21
N GLY A 10 -3.17 3.82 3.98
CA GLY A 10 -1.80 3.67 3.47
C GLY A 10 -0.92 2.84 4.41
N LEU A 11 -1.01 3.07 5.72
CA LEU A 11 -0.26 2.31 6.74
C LEU A 11 -0.72 0.86 6.81
N VAL A 12 -2.04 0.62 6.77
CA VAL A 12 -2.63 -0.73 6.81
C VAL A 12 -2.22 -1.53 5.57
N LEU A 13 -2.27 -0.91 4.38
CA LEU A 13 -1.84 -1.54 3.14
C LEU A 13 -0.36 -1.88 3.17
N TRP A 14 0.48 -0.95 3.61
CA TRP A 14 1.91 -1.19 3.77
C TRP A 14 2.19 -2.33 4.76
N ALA A 15 1.58 -2.33 5.94
CA ALA A 15 1.79 -3.37 6.94
C ALA A 15 1.30 -4.75 6.44
N GLY A 16 0.15 -4.80 5.78
CA GLY A 16 -0.38 -6.04 5.18
C GLY A 16 0.55 -6.59 4.09
N HIS A 17 1.04 -5.71 3.20
CA HIS A 17 2.06 -6.07 2.21
C HIS A 17 3.33 -6.58 2.89
N PHE A 18 3.77 -5.94 3.99
CA PHE A 18 4.97 -6.34 4.71
C PHE A 18 4.90 -7.78 5.22
N PHE A 19 3.83 -8.12 5.93
CA PHE A 19 3.68 -9.46 6.50
C PHE A 19 3.59 -10.54 5.42
N LEU A 20 2.89 -10.25 4.32
CA LEU A 20 2.76 -11.18 3.21
C LEU A 20 4.08 -11.37 2.46
N LEU A 21 4.82 -10.28 2.22
CA LEU A 21 6.14 -10.35 1.59
C LEU A 21 7.14 -11.12 2.45
N TYR A 22 7.15 -10.87 3.75
CA TYR A 22 7.96 -11.64 4.70
C TYR A 22 7.59 -13.13 4.70
N GLY A 23 6.30 -13.44 4.73
CA GLY A 23 5.82 -14.82 4.65
C GLY A 23 6.24 -15.54 3.37
N ILE A 24 6.24 -14.85 2.22
CA ILE A 24 6.74 -15.42 0.96
C ILE A 24 8.23 -15.75 1.10
N GLY A 25 9.05 -14.81 1.60
CA GLY A 25 10.48 -15.03 1.79
C GLY A 25 10.78 -16.20 2.74
N GLU A 26 10.07 -16.29 3.86
CA GLU A 26 10.28 -17.31 4.87
C GLU A 26 9.89 -18.72 4.40
N PHE A 27 8.73 -18.85 3.72
CA PHE A 27 8.17 -20.19 3.43
C PHE A 27 8.44 -20.69 2.01
N TRP A 28 8.66 -19.80 1.04
CA TRP A 28 8.81 -20.18 -0.37
C TRP A 28 10.26 -20.07 -0.88
N GLY A 29 11.15 -19.44 -0.11
CA GLY A 29 12.57 -19.31 -0.43
C GLY A 29 12.83 -18.47 -1.69
N GLU A 30 13.95 -18.78 -2.37
CA GLU A 30 14.41 -18.04 -3.55
C GLU A 30 14.04 -18.76 -4.84
N GLY A 31 13.60 -18.01 -5.86
CA GLY A 31 13.26 -18.56 -7.18
C GLY A 31 12.27 -17.71 -7.97
N ILE A 32 11.90 -18.17 -9.16
CA ILE A 32 11.01 -17.40 -10.06
C ILE A 32 9.56 -17.33 -9.55
N ALA A 33 9.06 -18.41 -8.94
CA ALA A 33 7.71 -18.46 -8.39
C ALA A 33 7.46 -17.45 -7.26
N PRO A 34 8.29 -17.38 -6.19
CA PRO A 34 8.13 -16.36 -5.14
C PRO A 34 8.29 -14.93 -5.68
N ARG A 35 9.17 -14.69 -6.67
CA ARG A 35 9.29 -13.38 -7.32
C ARG A 35 7.99 -12.95 -8.03
N ILE A 36 7.36 -13.86 -8.77
CA ILE A 36 6.05 -13.61 -9.41
C ILE A 36 4.97 -13.34 -8.34
N ALA A 37 4.96 -14.10 -7.25
CA ALA A 37 4.02 -13.88 -6.15
C ALA A 37 4.21 -12.50 -5.51
N VAL A 38 5.46 -12.08 -5.24
CA VAL A 38 5.77 -10.73 -4.74
C VAL A 38 5.32 -9.65 -5.73
N ALA A 39 5.55 -9.84 -7.04
CA ALA A 39 5.13 -8.88 -8.06
C ALA A 39 3.60 -8.71 -8.07
N ILE A 40 2.84 -9.80 -8.07
CA ILE A 40 1.37 -9.79 -8.04
C ILE A 40 0.87 -9.12 -6.76
N LEU A 41 1.41 -9.50 -5.59
CA LEU A 41 1.06 -8.92 -4.29
C LEU A 41 1.31 -7.41 -4.27
N THR A 42 2.45 -6.97 -4.79
CA THR A 42 2.83 -5.55 -4.86
C THR A 42 1.90 -4.77 -5.77
N LEU A 43 1.61 -5.29 -6.96
CA LEU A 43 0.66 -4.67 -7.89
C LEU A 43 -0.76 -4.59 -7.30
N ALA A 44 -1.20 -5.63 -6.59
CA ALA A 44 -2.50 -5.62 -5.92
C ALA A 44 -2.56 -4.54 -4.83
N ALA A 45 -1.55 -4.44 -3.97
CA ALA A 45 -1.49 -3.43 -2.91
C ALA A 45 -1.47 -2.00 -3.47
N LEU A 46 -0.66 -1.75 -4.51
CA LEU A 46 -0.61 -0.46 -5.20
C LEU A 46 -1.91 -0.13 -5.93
N GLY A 47 -2.55 -1.13 -6.55
CA GLY A 47 -3.85 -0.98 -7.19
C GLY A 47 -4.94 -0.56 -6.21
N ILE A 48 -4.96 -1.17 -5.01
CA ILE A 48 -5.88 -0.77 -3.95
C ILE A 48 -5.57 0.66 -3.47
N ALA A 49 -4.29 0.99 -3.23
CA ALA A 49 -3.88 2.33 -2.82
C ALA A 49 -4.30 3.40 -3.85
N ALA A 50 -4.07 3.13 -5.14
CA ALA A 50 -4.46 4.00 -6.24
C ALA A 50 -5.98 4.15 -6.34
N ALA A 51 -6.75 3.08 -6.17
CA ALA A 51 -8.21 3.13 -6.18
C ALA A 51 -8.76 4.01 -5.05
N ILE A 52 -8.23 3.87 -3.83
CA ILE A 52 -8.62 4.72 -2.69
C ILE A 52 -8.19 6.17 -2.94
N PHE A 53 -6.97 6.38 -3.42
CA PHE A 53 -6.44 7.71 -3.75
C PHE A 53 -7.33 8.43 -4.76
N LEU A 54 -7.65 7.79 -5.89
CA LEU A 54 -8.49 8.37 -6.95
C LEU A 54 -9.91 8.67 -6.45
N ARG A 55 -10.49 7.79 -5.63
CA ARG A 55 -11.82 8.00 -5.05
C ARG A 55 -11.83 9.22 -4.13
N LEU A 56 -10.82 9.39 -3.27
CA LEU A 56 -10.70 10.55 -2.38
C LEU A 56 -10.30 11.83 -3.14
N TRP A 57 -9.49 11.71 -4.19
CA TRP A 57 -9.08 12.84 -5.01
C TRP A 57 -10.27 13.50 -5.70
N ARG A 58 -11.22 12.69 -6.20
CA ARG A 58 -12.45 13.17 -6.85
C ARG A 58 -13.51 13.71 -5.90
N ALA A 59 -13.41 13.44 -4.60
CA ALA A 59 -14.35 13.95 -3.61
C ALA A 59 -14.04 15.42 -3.24
N ALA A 60 -15.06 16.28 -3.32
CA ALA A 60 -14.98 17.66 -2.87
C ALA A 60 -15.22 17.75 -1.35
N PRO A 61 -14.31 18.34 -0.56
CA PRO A 61 -14.51 18.49 0.88
C PRO A 61 -15.56 19.56 1.20
N VAL A 62 -16.44 19.27 2.15
CA VAL A 62 -17.53 20.16 2.57
C VAL A 62 -17.04 21.20 3.59
N ASP A 63 -16.05 20.85 4.41
CA ASP A 63 -15.49 21.72 5.45
C ASP A 63 -13.95 21.60 5.60
N GLY A 64 -13.39 22.40 6.51
CA GLY A 64 -11.94 22.42 6.77
C GLY A 64 -11.41 21.14 7.42
N HIS A 65 -12.20 20.47 8.26
CA HIS A 65 -11.80 19.21 8.90
C HIS A 65 -11.74 18.07 7.87
N GLU A 66 -12.70 18.01 6.96
CA GLU A 66 -12.73 17.05 5.86
C GLU A 66 -11.59 17.28 4.86
N ARG A 67 -11.26 18.55 4.59
CA ARG A 67 -10.09 18.91 3.77
C ARG A 67 -8.79 18.39 4.39
N TRP A 68 -8.59 18.63 5.68
CA TRP A 68 -7.42 18.12 6.42
C TRP A 68 -7.36 16.60 6.36
N ARG A 69 -8.46 15.93 6.71
CA ARG A 69 -8.56 14.46 6.71
C ARG A 69 -8.23 13.87 5.33
N ARG A 70 -8.74 14.49 4.25
CA ARG A 70 -8.45 14.10 2.87
C ARG A 70 -6.96 14.26 2.55
N GLN A 71 -6.36 15.41 2.87
CA GLN A 71 -4.94 15.66 2.61
C GLN A 71 -4.03 14.69 3.38
N SER A 72 -4.29 14.46 4.66
CA SER A 72 -3.55 13.50 5.48
C SER A 72 -3.68 12.08 4.93
N THR A 73 -4.88 11.68 4.50
CA THR A 73 -5.09 10.35 3.91
C THR A 73 -4.35 10.20 2.58
N LEU A 74 -4.43 11.18 1.69
CA LEU A 74 -3.72 11.16 0.40
C LEU A 74 -2.21 11.12 0.61
N GLY A 75 -1.68 11.92 1.55
CA GLY A 75 -0.26 11.88 1.92
C GLY A 75 0.16 10.51 2.47
N GLY A 76 -0.65 9.92 3.36
CA GLY A 76 -0.41 8.59 3.89
C GLY A 76 -0.46 7.48 2.83
N LEU A 77 -1.36 7.57 1.85
CA LEU A 77 -1.42 6.65 0.72
C LEU A 77 -0.20 6.76 -0.20
N LEU A 78 0.27 7.98 -0.48
CA LEU A 78 1.49 8.19 -1.29
C LEU A 78 2.72 7.64 -0.57
N LEU A 79 2.89 7.97 0.72
CA LEU A 79 3.99 7.46 1.52
C LEU A 79 3.96 5.93 1.64
N GLY A 80 2.77 5.37 1.89
CA GLY A 80 2.58 3.92 1.92
C GLY A 80 2.91 3.26 0.59
N GLY A 81 2.52 3.86 -0.53
CA GLY A 81 2.86 3.37 -1.88
C GLY A 81 4.37 3.36 -2.14
N VAL A 82 5.08 4.42 -1.76
CA VAL A 82 6.55 4.48 -1.85
C VAL A 82 7.19 3.41 -0.96
N ALA A 83 6.69 3.23 0.26
CA ALA A 83 7.20 2.22 1.18
C ALA A 83 6.97 0.78 0.66
N ILE A 84 5.81 0.49 0.07
CA ILE A 84 5.49 -0.79 -0.58
C ILE A 84 6.47 -1.08 -1.72
N LEU A 85 6.72 -0.11 -2.60
CA LEU A 85 7.68 -0.25 -3.70
C LEU A 85 9.10 -0.50 -3.17
N TRP A 86 9.54 0.31 -2.21
CA TRP A 86 10.85 0.18 -1.59
C TRP A 86 11.04 -1.20 -0.97
N GLN A 87 10.02 -1.70 -0.28
CA GLN A 87 10.06 -3.00 0.36
C GLN A 87 10.06 -4.18 -0.62
N ALA A 88 9.40 -4.05 -1.77
CA ALA A 88 9.37 -5.10 -2.79
C ALA A 88 10.70 -5.22 -3.56
N LEU A 89 11.47 -4.13 -3.67
CA LEU A 89 12.69 -4.08 -4.48
C LEU A 89 13.69 -5.21 -4.17
N PRO A 90 14.10 -5.46 -2.92
CA PRO A 90 15.07 -6.51 -2.62
C PRO A 90 14.62 -7.88 -3.12
N ALA A 91 13.36 -8.26 -2.85
CA ALA A 91 12.82 -9.56 -3.25
C ALA A 91 12.69 -9.72 -4.78
N LEU A 92 12.52 -8.62 -5.51
CA LEU A 92 12.41 -8.63 -6.97
C LEU A 92 13.77 -8.60 -7.68
N LEU A 93 14.80 -8.02 -7.03
CA LEU A 93 16.12 -7.79 -7.62
C LEU A 93 17.21 -8.75 -7.13
N SER A 94 17.02 -9.40 -5.98
CA SER A 94 17.95 -10.41 -5.48
C SER A 94 18.01 -11.58 -6.46
N GLN A 95 19.19 -11.85 -7.03
CA GLN A 95 19.43 -12.91 -8.01
C GLN A 95 19.59 -14.28 -7.35
#